data_AF-A0AAU4FWD5-F1
#
_entry.id   AF-A0AAU4FWD5-F1
#
_cell.length_a   1.000
_cell.length_b   1.000
_cell.length_c   1.000
_cell.angle_alpha   90.00
_cell.angle_beta   90.00
_cell.angle_gamma   90.00
#
_symmetry.space_group_name_H-M   'P 1'
#
loop_
_entity.id
_entity.type
_entity.pdbx_description
1 polymer ?
#
loop_
_entity_poly.entity_id
_entity_poly.type
_entity_poly.pdbx_seq_one_letter_code
_entity_poly.pdbx_strand_id
1 'polypeptide(L)'
;MTSSTPRRTVLAAALAAAAGAAAASAAPASAAVRTTSAAPGAPAAPAVAKGRPAPPLVDNSSWTTYSDWRSGAAAGVRAVAGRRPALVIGSPAGRMDYTDPHSKKTASWDYATWTSPVHRSRVPATEVIASWNAHTPAGTWLQTELRGTYSDGTETPWYVMGRWASGDEDIKRTSVDDQSDGKSSIWTDTFSVDAPASGLRLVSYRLRLTLYRKPDTGLSPTVWRLGAMASDIPDRFTVPASTPCHARELDVPRFSQDVHDGQYPEYDGGGEAWCSPTSSSMIIKYWGSGPTAEDLAWVNPGYADPEVCNAARYTYDYQYEGCGNWPFNAAYAASYQDLSSVVTRLSSLNDLETLIRAGIPAITSQSFLKEELTGAGYGTSGHLMTVIGFTADGDVIANDPASHDDDAVRHVYKRSEWENIWLRTKRHNASGAVVSGTGGVCYLYWPVRPTRAQRWALESVGIR
;
A
#
# COMPACT_ATOMS: atom_id res chain seq x y z
N MET A 1 20.34 7.81 30.67
CA MET A 1 20.40 7.22 29.32
C MET A 1 19.38 6.09 29.27
N THR A 2 18.16 6.44 28.91
CA THR A 2 17.03 5.52 28.79
C THR A 2 16.59 5.61 27.34
N SER A 3 16.88 4.55 26.59
CA SER A 3 16.51 4.40 25.18
C SER A 3 14.99 4.47 25.04
N SER A 4 14.52 5.46 24.29
CA SER A 4 13.15 5.57 23.83
C SER A 4 12.87 4.45 22.84
N THR A 5 12.03 3.49 23.22
CA THR A 5 11.52 2.45 22.31
C THR A 5 10.68 3.11 21.20
N PRO A 6 10.95 2.87 19.90
CA PRO A 6 10.13 3.38 18.81
C PRO A 6 8.71 2.78 18.87
N ARG A 7 7.69 3.60 18.62
CA ARG A 7 6.26 3.20 18.58
C ARG A 7 5.99 2.33 17.36
N ARG A 8 6.23 1.02 17.47
CA ARG A 8 5.89 -0.01 16.48
C ARG A 8 4.48 0.19 15.89
N THR A 9 4.36 0.23 14.57
CA THR A 9 3.13 -0.22 13.91
C THR A 9 3.05 -1.72 14.12
N VAL A 10 2.31 -2.15 15.15
CA VAL A 10 2.20 -3.57 15.51
C VAL A 10 1.31 -4.28 14.50
N LEU A 11 1.93 -4.79 13.44
CA LEU A 11 1.55 -6.04 12.80
C LEU A 11 2.44 -7.11 13.44
N ALA A 12 1.96 -7.67 14.56
CA ALA A 12 2.52 -8.86 15.20
C ALA A 12 1.37 -9.52 15.97
N ALA A 13 1.20 -10.81 15.72
CA ALA A 13 0.13 -11.68 16.19
C ALA A 13 -0.05 -11.66 17.72
N ALA A 14 -1.30 -11.75 18.16
CA ALA A 14 -1.66 -12.00 19.56
C ALA A 14 -2.45 -13.31 19.66
N LEU A 15 -1.76 -14.38 20.07
CA LEU A 15 -2.37 -15.65 20.48
C LEU A 15 -3.19 -15.45 21.77
N ALA A 16 -4.40 -15.99 21.77
CA ALA A 16 -5.41 -15.86 22.81
C ALA A 16 -5.18 -16.80 24.01
N ALA A 17 -5.67 -16.38 25.19
CA ALA A 17 -6.14 -17.29 26.24
C ALA A 17 -7.39 -16.69 26.90
N ALA A 18 -8.53 -17.39 26.78
CA ALA A 18 -9.82 -17.03 27.35
C ALA A 18 -10.06 -17.69 28.71
N ALA A 19 -10.74 -16.99 29.63
CA ALA A 19 -11.54 -17.62 30.70
C ALA A 19 -12.54 -16.62 31.35
N GLY A 20 -13.84 -16.94 31.24
CA GLY A 20 -14.98 -16.71 32.18
C GLY A 20 -15.28 -15.30 32.70
N ALA A 21 -16.51 -14.87 32.98
CA ALA A 21 -17.81 -15.50 33.09
C ALA A 21 -18.92 -14.41 33.06
N ALA A 22 -20.17 -14.87 32.89
CA ALA A 22 -21.40 -14.11 32.68
C ALA A 22 -21.84 -13.14 33.80
N ALA A 23 -22.67 -12.14 33.45
CA ALA A 23 -23.97 -11.87 34.10
C ALA A 23 -24.81 -10.86 33.31
N ALA A 24 -26.14 -10.99 33.44
CA ALA A 24 -27.17 -10.46 32.57
C ALA A 24 -27.85 -9.15 33.03
N SER A 25 -28.69 -8.64 32.13
CA SER A 25 -29.95 -7.92 32.35
C SER A 25 -29.92 -6.43 32.71
N ALA A 26 -30.54 -5.59 31.88
CA ALA A 26 -31.94 -5.15 32.01
C ALA A 26 -32.15 -3.79 31.30
N ALA A 27 -33.09 -3.76 30.34
CA ALA A 27 -33.76 -2.52 29.91
C ALA A 27 -34.93 -2.22 30.87
N PRO A 28 -35.40 -0.97 30.90
CA PRO A 28 -36.78 -0.78 30.42
C PRO A 28 -36.99 0.47 29.55
N ALA A 29 -38.21 0.51 29.02
CA ALA A 29 -38.71 1.32 27.93
C ALA A 29 -39.35 2.67 28.35
N SER A 30 -39.42 3.56 27.36
CA SER A 30 -40.51 4.49 26.98
C SER A 30 -41.13 5.47 27.99
N ALA A 31 -41.19 6.74 27.57
CA ALA A 31 -42.43 7.54 27.66
C ALA A 31 -42.44 8.65 26.58
N ALA A 32 -43.45 8.60 25.73
CA ALA A 32 -43.80 9.67 24.79
C ALA A 32 -44.81 10.61 25.45
N VAL A 33 -44.62 11.92 25.30
CA VAL A 33 -45.65 12.93 25.58
C VAL A 33 -45.90 13.70 24.28
N ARG A 34 -47.12 13.59 23.77
CA ARG A 34 -47.69 14.44 22.72
C ARG A 34 -48.29 15.68 23.39
N THR A 35 -47.91 16.86 22.94
CA THR A 35 -48.71 18.08 23.08
C THR A 35 -48.89 18.73 21.72
N THR A 36 -50.14 19.10 21.43
CA THR A 36 -50.62 19.75 20.21
C THR A 36 -50.79 21.24 20.45
N SER A 37 -50.20 22.12 19.63
CA SER A 37 -50.83 23.38 19.23
C SER A 37 -50.08 24.12 18.11
N ALA A 38 -50.90 24.52 17.11
CA ALA A 38 -50.84 25.67 16.19
C ALA A 38 -49.52 26.06 15.47
N ALA A 39 -49.59 26.00 14.13
CA ALA A 39 -48.58 26.46 13.19
C ALA A 39 -48.54 28.00 13.03
N PRO A 40 -47.32 28.57 12.90
CA PRO A 40 -47.03 29.72 12.07
C PRO A 40 -46.12 29.35 10.89
N GLY A 41 -46.20 30.12 9.80
CA GLY A 41 -45.70 29.83 8.45
C GLY A 41 -44.28 29.28 8.34
N ALA A 42 -44.13 28.32 7.43
CA ALA A 42 -42.86 27.71 7.07
C ALA A 42 -41.88 28.75 6.51
N PRO A 43 -40.68 28.92 7.12
CA PRO A 43 -39.58 29.56 6.41
C PRO A 43 -39.13 28.62 5.30
N ALA A 44 -39.00 29.17 4.08
CA ALA A 44 -38.46 28.45 2.93
C ALA A 44 -37.14 27.78 3.32
N ALA A 45 -37.04 26.47 3.06
CA ALA A 45 -35.81 25.72 3.23
C ALA A 45 -34.68 26.44 2.48
N PRO A 46 -33.51 26.70 3.10
CA PRO A 46 -32.39 27.26 2.38
C PRO A 46 -32.04 26.27 1.27
N ALA A 47 -32.08 26.74 0.04
CA ALA A 47 -31.60 26.01 -1.11
C ALA A 47 -30.20 25.48 -0.78
N VAL A 48 -30.02 24.16 -0.89
CA VAL A 48 -28.72 23.51 -0.75
C VAL A 48 -27.83 24.12 -1.83
N ALA A 49 -27.04 25.12 -1.45
CA ALA A 49 -25.99 25.64 -2.28
C ALA A 49 -25.14 24.43 -2.66
N LYS A 50 -25.02 24.15 -3.96
CA LYS A 50 -24.07 23.16 -4.46
C LYS A 50 -22.69 23.60 -3.99
N GLY A 51 -22.26 23.04 -2.87
CA GLY A 51 -21.01 23.37 -2.23
C GLY A 51 -19.88 23.21 -3.24
N ARG A 52 -18.91 24.12 -3.20
CA ARG A 52 -17.65 23.95 -3.91
C ARG A 52 -17.12 22.54 -3.60
N PRO A 53 -16.69 21.76 -4.61
CA PRO A 53 -16.16 20.42 -4.38
C PRO A 53 -15.09 20.48 -3.29
N ALA A 54 -15.14 19.55 -2.34
CA ALA A 54 -14.11 19.45 -1.31
C ALA A 54 -12.74 19.35 -1.99
N PRO A 55 -11.71 20.00 -1.43
CA PRO A 55 -10.36 19.89 -1.98
C PRO A 55 -9.91 18.41 -1.97
N PRO A 56 -9.09 17.98 -2.95
CA PRO A 56 -8.56 16.62 -2.95
C PRO A 56 -7.72 16.38 -1.69
N LEU A 57 -7.79 15.17 -1.14
CA LEU A 57 -7.01 14.76 0.04
C LEU A 57 -5.81 13.87 -0.32
N VAL A 58 -5.68 13.50 -1.59
CA VAL A 58 -4.62 12.64 -2.12
C VAL A 58 -4.04 13.27 -3.39
N ASP A 59 -2.72 13.33 -3.49
CA ASP A 59 -1.97 13.67 -4.69
C ASP A 59 -1.05 12.50 -5.08
N ASN A 60 -1.31 11.90 -6.24
CA ASN A 60 -0.42 10.93 -6.84
C ASN A 60 0.43 11.61 -7.91
N SER A 61 1.74 11.42 -7.83
CA SER A 61 2.68 11.91 -8.85
C SER A 61 3.67 10.82 -9.22
N SER A 62 4.02 10.75 -10.51
CA SER A 62 4.94 9.73 -11.01
C SER A 62 5.69 10.20 -12.26
N TRP A 63 6.89 9.67 -12.42
CA TRP A 63 7.76 9.80 -13.58
C TRP A 63 7.78 8.44 -14.30
N THR A 64 7.28 8.40 -15.53
CA THR A 64 7.09 7.16 -16.30
C THR A 64 7.49 7.29 -17.77
N THR A 65 7.54 8.51 -18.29
CA THR A 65 7.83 8.77 -19.71
C THR A 65 9.29 9.11 -19.94
N TYR A 66 9.73 9.04 -21.20
CA TYR A 66 11.09 9.46 -21.56
C TYR A 66 11.35 10.93 -21.21
N SER A 67 10.38 11.82 -21.41
CA SER A 67 10.47 13.23 -21.00
C SER A 67 10.57 13.39 -19.50
N ASP A 68 9.86 12.58 -18.73
CA ASP A 68 9.94 12.60 -17.26
C ASP A 68 11.37 12.24 -16.82
N TRP A 69 11.94 11.16 -17.35
CA TRP A 69 13.31 10.77 -17.05
C TRP A 69 14.34 11.82 -17.46
N ARG A 70 14.13 12.50 -18.60
CA ARG A 70 15.00 13.59 -19.07
C ARG A 70 14.86 14.88 -18.27
N SER A 71 13.76 15.06 -17.53
CA SER A 71 13.53 16.26 -16.73
C SER A 71 14.29 16.27 -15.40
N GLY A 72 14.68 15.09 -14.90
CA GLY A 72 15.44 14.97 -13.65
C GLY A 72 16.94 15.22 -13.81
N ALA A 73 17.58 15.52 -12.69
CA ALA A 73 19.04 15.64 -12.61
C ALA A 73 19.67 14.24 -12.65
N ALA A 74 20.41 13.96 -13.72
CA ALA A 74 21.07 12.68 -13.96
C ALA A 74 22.57 12.76 -13.61
N ALA A 75 23.03 11.84 -12.78
CA ALA A 75 24.44 11.56 -12.54
C ALA A 75 24.71 10.09 -12.89
N GLY A 76 25.23 9.85 -14.09
CA GLY A 76 25.58 8.51 -14.55
C GLY A 76 24.44 7.62 -15.05
N VAL A 77 23.18 7.99 -14.77
CA VAL A 77 22.00 7.32 -15.34
C VAL A 77 21.74 7.78 -16.77
N ARG A 78 20.97 6.97 -17.52
CA ARG A 78 20.52 7.28 -18.86
C ARG A 78 19.04 6.92 -19.02
N ALA A 79 18.28 7.85 -19.60
CA ALA A 79 16.92 7.57 -20.04
C ALA A 79 16.95 6.73 -21.32
N VAL A 80 16.14 5.67 -21.36
CA VAL A 80 15.94 4.78 -22.50
C VAL A 80 14.56 5.07 -23.09
N ALA A 81 14.51 5.46 -24.36
CA ALA A 81 13.26 5.65 -25.08
C ALA A 81 12.69 4.28 -25.51
N GLY A 82 11.41 4.24 -25.84
CA GLY A 82 10.75 3.03 -26.33
C GLY A 82 9.28 2.97 -25.92
N ARG A 83 8.67 1.80 -26.10
CA ARG A 83 7.25 1.55 -25.74
C ARG A 83 7.02 1.61 -24.23
N ARG A 84 8.03 1.26 -23.44
CA ARG A 84 8.07 1.39 -21.97
C ARG A 84 9.35 2.13 -21.60
N PRO A 85 9.36 3.47 -21.60
CA PRO A 85 10.54 4.26 -21.28
C PRO A 85 11.09 3.88 -19.91
N ALA A 86 12.42 3.85 -19.80
CA ALA A 86 13.08 3.38 -18.60
C ALA A 86 14.26 4.26 -18.21
N LEU A 87 14.69 4.13 -16.97
CA LEU A 87 15.93 4.66 -16.45
C LEU A 87 16.88 3.49 -16.14
N VAL A 88 18.12 3.60 -16.63
CA VAL A 88 19.20 2.61 -16.43
C VAL A 88 20.51 3.31 -16.08
N ILE A 89 21.51 2.54 -15.63
CA ILE A 89 22.90 2.99 -15.51
C ILE A 89 23.48 3.16 -16.93
N GLY A 90 24.03 4.33 -17.21
CA GLY A 90 24.88 4.60 -18.37
C GLY A 90 26.34 4.39 -18.00
N SER A 91 26.99 5.45 -17.53
CA SER A 91 28.33 5.42 -16.95
C SER A 91 28.22 5.66 -15.46
N PRO A 92 28.72 4.76 -14.58
CA PRO A 92 28.62 4.97 -13.13
C PRO A 92 29.12 6.34 -12.69
N ALA A 93 28.40 6.99 -11.77
CA ALA A 93 28.80 8.24 -11.15
C ALA A 93 29.92 8.04 -10.11
N GLY A 94 30.02 6.83 -9.56
CA GLY A 94 31.06 6.46 -8.61
C GLY A 94 30.96 5.01 -8.20
N ARG A 95 31.77 4.63 -7.21
CA ARG A 95 31.79 3.32 -6.57
C ARG A 95 31.66 3.51 -5.06
N MET A 96 30.95 2.60 -4.40
CA MET A 96 30.85 2.56 -2.95
C MET A 96 30.86 1.12 -2.44
N ASP A 97 31.36 0.93 -1.23
CA ASP A 97 31.19 -0.32 -0.50
C ASP A 97 29.91 -0.25 0.31
N TYR A 98 29.10 -1.31 0.23
CA TYR A 98 27.88 -1.47 0.99
C TYR A 98 28.00 -2.73 1.85
N THR A 99 27.89 -2.55 3.16
CA THR A 99 27.71 -3.65 4.11
C THR A 99 26.22 -3.81 4.37
N ASP A 100 25.68 -4.93 3.92
CA ASP A 100 24.28 -5.29 4.14
C ASP A 100 24.03 -5.53 5.64
N PRO A 101 23.07 -4.82 6.27
CA PRO A 101 22.89 -4.88 7.72
C PRO A 101 22.35 -6.22 8.21
N HIS A 102 21.80 -7.06 7.34
CA HIS A 102 21.13 -8.30 7.72
C HIS A 102 22.02 -9.51 7.48
N SER A 103 22.62 -9.60 6.30
CA SER A 103 23.57 -10.65 5.94
C SER A 103 25.00 -10.39 6.44
N LYS A 104 25.32 -9.15 6.83
CA LYS A 104 26.65 -8.68 7.25
C LYS A 104 27.73 -8.79 6.16
N LYS A 105 27.34 -9.10 4.91
CA LYS A 105 28.26 -9.17 3.78
C LYS A 105 28.56 -7.78 3.25
N THR A 106 29.83 -7.49 3.00
CA THR A 106 30.26 -6.27 2.31
C THR A 106 30.54 -6.58 0.85
N ALA A 107 30.03 -5.72 -0.04
CA ALA A 107 30.37 -5.77 -1.45
C ALA A 107 30.54 -4.36 -2.01
N SER A 108 31.39 -4.25 -3.04
CA SER A 108 31.56 -3.01 -3.79
C SER A 108 30.52 -2.91 -4.91
N TRP A 109 30.02 -1.70 -5.15
CA TRP A 109 28.96 -1.40 -6.11
C TRP A 109 29.29 -0.12 -6.88
N ASP A 110 29.22 -0.21 -8.20
CA ASP A 110 29.14 0.96 -9.06
C ASP A 110 27.72 1.54 -8.93
N TYR A 111 27.60 2.86 -8.78
CA TYR A 111 26.31 3.51 -8.62
C TYR A 111 26.08 4.64 -9.61
N ALA A 112 24.81 4.91 -9.90
CA ALA A 112 24.36 6.08 -10.64
C ALA A 112 23.09 6.63 -10.00
N THR A 113 22.86 7.93 -10.10
CA THR A 113 21.78 8.61 -9.41
C THR A 113 20.90 9.42 -10.36
N TRP A 114 19.61 9.40 -10.12
CA TRP A 114 18.62 10.28 -10.74
C TRP A 114 17.83 10.99 -9.65
N THR A 115 17.70 12.31 -9.74
CA THR A 115 16.87 13.09 -8.81
C THR A 115 15.76 13.79 -9.58
N SER A 116 14.52 13.64 -9.14
CA SER A 116 13.37 14.26 -9.78
C SER A 116 13.43 15.79 -9.71
N PRO A 117 12.75 16.50 -10.61
CA PRO A 117 12.31 17.88 -10.35
C PRO A 117 11.54 17.98 -9.02
N VAL A 118 11.41 19.20 -8.48
CA VAL A 118 10.51 19.41 -7.34
C VAL A 118 9.08 19.12 -7.79
N HIS A 119 8.43 18.19 -7.13
CA HIS A 119 6.98 18.05 -7.21
C HIS A 119 6.35 18.91 -6.12
N ARG A 120 5.59 19.93 -6.51
CA ARG A 120 4.78 20.70 -5.56
C ARG A 120 3.47 19.96 -5.38
N SER A 121 3.25 19.44 -4.18
CA SER A 121 2.08 18.62 -3.91
C SER A 121 0.81 19.46 -4.06
N ARG A 122 -0.20 18.91 -4.74
CA ARG A 122 -1.56 19.49 -4.80
C ARG A 122 -2.26 19.42 -3.45
N VAL A 123 -1.76 18.54 -2.57
CA VAL A 123 -2.22 18.33 -1.20
C VAL A 123 -1.05 18.57 -0.26
N PRO A 124 -1.05 19.64 0.56
CA PRO A 124 -0.10 19.78 1.66
C PRO A 124 -0.22 18.55 2.57
N ALA A 125 0.77 17.67 2.56
CA ALA A 125 0.60 16.31 3.04
C ALA A 125 1.05 16.13 4.49
N THR A 126 0.40 15.21 5.18
CA THR A 126 0.84 14.66 6.47
C THR A 126 1.56 13.33 6.29
N GLU A 127 1.28 12.62 5.19
CA GLU A 127 1.92 11.35 4.86
C GLU A 127 2.35 11.28 3.40
N VAL A 128 3.46 10.57 3.13
CA VAL A 128 3.91 10.28 1.77
C VAL A 128 4.44 8.85 1.67
N ILE A 129 4.03 8.13 0.63
CA ILE A 129 4.49 6.76 0.35
C ILE A 129 5.12 6.74 -1.03
N ALA A 130 6.42 6.46 -1.09
CA ALA A 130 7.14 6.31 -2.35
C ALA A 130 7.01 4.88 -2.88
N SER A 131 6.82 4.72 -4.19
CA SER A 131 6.79 3.41 -4.85
C SER A 131 7.48 3.44 -6.20
N TRP A 132 7.95 2.28 -6.66
CA TRP A 132 8.69 2.13 -7.90
C TRP A 132 8.27 0.87 -8.65
N ASN A 133 8.49 0.85 -9.97
CA ASN A 133 8.36 -0.34 -10.80
C ASN A 133 9.72 -0.56 -11.45
N ALA A 134 10.37 -1.66 -11.10
CA ALA A 134 11.72 -1.93 -11.56
C ALA A 134 11.97 -3.43 -11.72
N HIS A 135 12.85 -3.76 -12.66
CA HIS A 135 13.52 -5.04 -12.71
C HIS A 135 14.98 -4.87 -12.32
N THR A 136 15.43 -5.67 -11.36
CA THR A 136 16.82 -5.71 -10.92
C THR A 136 17.37 -7.12 -11.16
N PRO A 137 18.06 -7.37 -12.28
CA PRO A 137 18.78 -8.62 -12.49
C PRO A 137 19.77 -8.90 -11.35
N ALA A 138 20.13 -10.17 -11.16
CA ALA A 138 21.18 -10.55 -10.21
C ALA A 138 22.46 -9.72 -10.44
N GLY A 139 23.11 -9.31 -9.36
CA GLY A 139 24.22 -8.36 -9.38
C GLY A 139 23.77 -6.89 -9.47
N THR A 140 22.50 -6.58 -9.22
CA THR A 140 21.97 -5.20 -9.23
C THR A 140 20.91 -4.97 -8.16
N TRP A 141 20.76 -3.72 -7.72
CA TRP A 141 19.72 -3.30 -6.77
C TRP A 141 19.51 -1.78 -6.85
N LEU A 142 18.53 -1.25 -6.14
CA LEU A 142 18.25 0.19 -6.10
C LEU A 142 17.90 0.69 -4.69
N GLN A 143 18.08 1.99 -4.49
CA GLN A 143 17.61 2.72 -3.32
C GLN A 143 16.70 3.86 -3.76
N THR A 144 15.55 4.00 -3.09
CA THR A 144 14.63 5.13 -3.26
C THR A 144 14.70 6.03 -2.05
N GLU A 145 14.78 7.34 -2.28
CA GLU A 145 14.91 8.34 -1.22
C GLU A 145 13.95 9.51 -1.45
N LEU A 146 13.50 10.13 -0.36
CA LEU A 146 12.62 11.29 -0.35
C LEU A 146 13.27 12.44 0.40
N ARG A 147 13.14 13.65 -0.16
CA ARG A 147 13.41 14.90 0.56
C ARG A 147 12.31 15.89 0.25
N GLY A 148 11.82 16.60 1.25
CA GLY A 148 10.78 17.59 1.02
C GLY A 148 10.96 18.89 1.80
N THR A 149 10.05 19.80 1.53
CA THR A 149 9.96 21.12 2.13
C THR A 149 8.65 21.20 2.88
N TYR A 150 8.73 21.65 4.14
CA TYR A 150 7.59 21.86 4.99
C TYR A 150 6.90 23.20 4.69
N SER A 151 5.66 23.35 5.18
CA SER A 151 4.88 24.58 5.08
C SER A 151 5.51 25.78 5.81
N ASP A 152 6.41 25.53 6.77
CA ASP A 152 7.20 26.57 7.47
C ASP A 152 8.46 27.00 6.70
N GLY A 153 8.71 26.41 5.52
CA GLY A 153 9.86 26.70 4.66
C GLY A 153 11.13 25.91 4.98
N THR A 154 11.16 25.14 6.08
CA THR A 154 12.29 24.26 6.39
C THR A 154 12.26 22.98 5.54
N GLU A 155 13.38 22.27 5.45
CA GLU A 155 13.50 21.04 4.65
C GLU A 155 13.75 19.82 5.54
N THR A 156 13.26 18.67 5.09
CA THR A 156 13.62 17.38 5.65
C THR A 156 15.09 17.05 5.31
N PRO A 157 15.73 16.12 6.05
CA PRO A 157 16.86 15.37 5.51
C PRO A 157 16.43 14.52 4.31
N TRP A 158 17.39 13.86 3.66
CA TRP A 158 17.07 12.75 2.74
C TRP A 158 16.72 11.52 3.56
N TYR A 159 15.50 11.02 3.41
CA TYR A 159 15.03 9.77 3.98
C TYR A 159 15.16 8.64 2.96
N VAL A 160 15.63 7.47 3.40
CA VAL A 160 15.60 6.23 2.61
C VAL A 160 14.22 5.61 2.75
N MET A 161 13.50 5.53 1.64
CA MET A 161 12.16 4.94 1.56
C MET A 161 12.19 3.44 1.27
N GLY A 162 13.35 2.90 0.90
CA GLY A 162 13.56 1.47 0.75
C GLY A 162 14.79 1.12 -0.07
N ARG A 163 15.41 0.00 0.25
CA ARG A 163 16.45 -0.67 -0.56
C ARG A 163 15.87 -1.94 -1.15
N TRP A 164 15.93 -2.05 -2.47
CA TRP A 164 15.21 -3.05 -3.23
C TRP A 164 16.14 -3.81 -4.20
N ALA A 165 16.11 -5.12 -4.10
CA ALA A 165 16.49 -6.07 -5.15
C ALA A 165 15.29 -7.00 -5.37
N SER A 166 15.13 -7.54 -6.58
CA SER A 166 14.07 -8.50 -6.89
C SER A 166 14.26 -9.77 -6.07
N GLY A 167 15.44 -10.39 -6.16
CA GLY A 167 15.86 -11.50 -5.29
C GLY A 167 16.46 -11.04 -3.97
N ASP A 168 16.94 -12.00 -3.18
CA ASP A 168 17.47 -11.80 -1.82
C ASP A 168 18.93 -12.28 -1.63
N GLU A 169 19.66 -12.44 -2.74
CA GLU A 169 21.06 -12.89 -2.76
C GLU A 169 22.06 -11.74 -2.83
N ASP A 170 21.73 -10.65 -3.54
CA ASP A 170 22.59 -9.48 -3.72
C ASP A 170 22.63 -8.59 -2.47
N ILE A 171 21.44 -8.26 -1.98
CA ILE A 171 21.17 -7.60 -0.71
C ILE A 171 19.94 -8.24 -0.09
N LYS A 172 19.84 -8.17 1.22
CA LYS A 172 18.60 -8.39 1.95
C LYS A 172 17.79 -7.10 1.84
N ARG A 173 16.84 -7.09 0.90
CA ARG A 173 15.84 -6.03 0.70
C ARG A 173 15.30 -5.54 2.05
N THR A 174 15.22 -4.23 2.22
CA THR A 174 15.02 -3.68 3.57
C THR A 174 14.45 -2.27 3.57
N SER A 175 13.51 -2.01 4.49
CA SER A 175 13.26 -0.67 5.03
C SER A 175 14.42 -0.20 5.90
N VAL A 176 14.38 1.04 6.38
CA VAL A 176 15.42 1.62 7.23
C VAL A 176 14.78 2.30 8.43
N ASP A 177 15.12 1.81 9.62
CA ASP A 177 14.60 2.28 10.90
C ASP A 177 15.23 3.60 11.37
N ASP A 178 14.64 4.17 12.42
CA ASP A 178 15.18 5.29 13.21
C ASP A 178 15.47 6.57 12.41
N GLN A 179 14.68 6.81 11.36
CA GLN A 179 14.75 8.02 10.55
C GLN A 179 13.76 9.07 11.04
N SER A 180 14.25 10.20 11.58
CA SER A 180 13.42 11.35 11.96
C SER A 180 14.20 12.66 11.94
N ASP A 181 13.48 13.79 11.97
CA ASP A 181 14.05 15.15 12.11
C ASP A 181 13.40 15.97 13.23
N GLY A 182 12.61 15.33 14.09
CA GLY A 182 11.83 15.97 15.16
C GLY A 182 10.54 16.65 14.70
N LYS A 183 10.24 16.62 13.39
CA LYS A 183 8.97 17.07 12.80
C LYS A 183 8.26 15.96 12.04
N SER A 184 9.03 15.03 11.49
CA SER A 184 8.58 13.85 10.77
C SER A 184 9.45 12.64 11.09
N SER A 185 8.87 11.47 10.84
CA SER A 185 9.53 10.17 10.93
C SER A 185 9.17 9.28 9.73
N ILE A 186 10.00 8.27 9.46
CA ILE A 186 9.65 7.19 8.53
C ILE A 186 9.18 5.95 9.31
N TRP A 187 8.00 5.46 8.96
CA TRP A 187 7.40 4.23 9.48
C TRP A 187 7.44 3.14 8.42
N THR A 188 8.43 2.25 8.45
CA THR A 188 8.68 1.17 7.47
C THR A 188 8.77 1.68 6.02
N ASP A 189 7.65 2.09 5.42
CA ASP A 189 7.49 2.58 4.06
C ASP A 189 6.84 3.98 3.94
N THR A 190 6.39 4.57 5.05
CA THR A 190 5.59 5.80 5.07
C THR A 190 6.33 6.95 5.76
N PHE A 191 6.53 8.05 5.05
CA PHE A 191 6.85 9.33 5.68
C PHE A 191 5.60 9.83 6.42
N SER A 192 5.76 10.27 7.67
CA SER A 192 4.66 10.85 8.46
C SER A 192 5.13 12.09 9.23
N VAL A 193 4.33 13.16 9.19
CA VAL A 193 4.47 14.30 10.10
C VAL A 193 4.07 13.84 11.51
N ASP A 194 4.94 14.06 12.50
CA ASP A 194 4.78 13.51 13.85
C ASP A 194 3.60 14.13 14.61
N ALA A 195 3.35 15.43 14.38
CA ALA A 195 2.27 16.19 15.02
C ALA A 195 1.39 16.92 13.97
N PRO A 196 0.53 16.22 13.22
CA PRO A 196 -0.31 16.82 12.18
C PRO A 196 -1.22 17.95 12.69
N ALA A 197 -1.63 17.89 13.96
CA ALA A 197 -2.44 18.91 14.63
C ALA A 197 -1.74 20.27 14.77
N SER A 198 -0.40 20.33 14.63
CA SER A 198 0.35 21.59 14.59
C SER A 198 0.08 22.42 13.34
N GLY A 199 -0.53 21.83 12.30
CA GLY A 199 -0.71 22.45 10.98
C GLY A 199 0.51 22.35 10.07
N LEU A 200 1.62 21.76 10.54
CA LEU A 200 2.78 21.47 9.70
C LEU A 200 2.39 20.48 8.59
N ARG A 201 2.84 20.73 7.36
CA ARG A 201 2.59 19.89 6.19
C ARG A 201 3.83 19.82 5.31
N LEU A 202 4.00 18.70 4.61
CA LEU A 202 4.95 18.60 3.50
C LEU A 202 4.29 19.18 2.24
N VAL A 203 4.82 20.30 1.72
CA VAL A 203 4.20 21.03 0.60
C VAL A 203 4.84 20.72 -0.75
N SER A 204 6.06 20.20 -0.75
CA SER A 204 6.75 19.75 -1.95
C SER A 204 7.80 18.71 -1.61
N TYR A 205 8.14 17.86 -2.58
CA TYR A 205 9.19 16.86 -2.42
C TYR A 205 9.97 16.61 -3.72
N ARG A 206 11.13 15.98 -3.56
CA ARG A 206 11.91 15.33 -4.61
C ARG A 206 12.07 13.87 -4.24
N LEU A 207 12.08 13.02 -5.25
CA LEU A 207 12.52 11.63 -5.12
C LEU A 207 13.90 11.47 -5.74
N ARG A 208 14.72 10.64 -5.14
CA ARG A 208 16.02 10.23 -5.68
C ARG A 208 16.06 8.72 -5.81
N LEU A 209 16.51 8.27 -6.98
CA LEU A 209 16.85 6.89 -7.24
C LEU A 209 18.36 6.78 -7.31
N THR A 210 18.92 5.85 -6.55
CA THR A 210 20.29 5.40 -6.74
C THR A 210 20.26 3.96 -7.21
N LEU A 211 20.81 3.73 -8.41
CA LEU A 211 20.89 2.42 -9.05
C LEU A 211 22.28 1.86 -8.82
N TYR A 212 22.36 0.58 -8.46
CA TYR A 212 23.60 -0.10 -8.14
C TYR A 212 23.80 -1.33 -9.04
N ARG A 213 25.06 -1.59 -9.40
CA ARG A 213 25.48 -2.83 -10.08
C ARG A 213 26.83 -3.29 -9.58
N LYS A 214 27.12 -4.59 -9.73
CA LYS A 214 28.48 -5.09 -9.51
C LYS A 214 29.48 -4.39 -10.44
N PRO A 215 30.67 -4.02 -9.93
CA PRO A 215 31.79 -3.56 -10.74
C PRO A 215 32.03 -4.38 -11.99
N ASP A 216 32.48 -3.71 -13.05
CA ASP A 216 32.98 -4.34 -14.28
C ASP A 216 31.92 -5.16 -15.04
N THR A 217 30.63 -4.96 -14.73
CA THR A 217 29.49 -5.52 -15.46
C THR A 217 28.76 -4.48 -16.32
N GLY A 218 28.14 -4.93 -17.40
CA GLY A 218 27.20 -4.12 -18.20
C GLY A 218 25.76 -4.13 -17.68
N LEU A 219 25.50 -4.82 -16.56
CA LEU A 219 24.16 -4.98 -15.99
C LEU A 219 23.63 -3.65 -15.47
N SER A 220 22.31 -3.56 -15.31
CA SER A 220 21.65 -2.39 -14.73
C SER A 220 20.28 -2.75 -14.17
N PRO A 221 19.88 -2.18 -13.02
CA PRO A 221 18.47 -1.99 -12.71
C PRO A 221 17.78 -1.28 -13.88
N THR A 222 16.57 -1.71 -14.22
CA THR A 222 15.72 -1.04 -15.20
C THR A 222 14.49 -0.53 -14.47
N VAL A 223 14.35 0.79 -14.35
CA VAL A 223 13.22 1.42 -13.65
C VAL A 223 12.25 2.03 -14.66
N TRP A 224 10.98 1.63 -14.60
CA TRP A 224 9.92 2.11 -15.52
C TRP A 224 8.97 3.12 -14.89
N ARG A 225 8.87 3.12 -13.55
CA ARG A 225 8.05 4.06 -12.79
C ARG A 225 8.77 4.40 -11.50
N LEU A 226 8.77 5.68 -11.17
CA LEU A 226 9.01 6.19 -9.82
C LEU A 226 7.85 7.11 -9.48
N GLY A 227 7.31 7.03 -8.28
CA GLY A 227 6.27 7.95 -7.86
C GLY A 227 6.09 7.98 -6.35
N ALA A 228 5.21 8.87 -5.92
CA ALA A 228 4.73 8.89 -4.56
C ALA A 228 3.25 9.28 -4.50
N MET A 229 2.57 8.72 -3.51
CA MET A 229 1.27 9.18 -3.05
C MET A 229 1.48 10.07 -1.84
N ALA A 230 1.01 11.31 -1.89
CA ALA A 230 1.03 12.26 -0.79
C ALA A 230 -0.41 12.51 -0.34
N SER A 231 -0.67 12.50 0.97
CA SER A 231 -2.03 12.63 1.50
C SER A 231 -2.14 13.45 2.78
N ASP A 232 -3.31 14.06 2.97
CA ASP A 232 -3.74 14.70 4.22
C ASP A 232 -5.17 14.24 4.54
N ILE A 233 -5.30 12.98 4.97
CA ILE A 233 -6.60 12.41 5.34
C ILE A 233 -6.91 12.84 6.78
N PRO A 234 -8.04 13.51 7.04
CA PRO A 234 -8.38 13.96 8.39
C PRO A 234 -8.63 12.79 9.33
N ASP A 235 -8.42 13.04 10.62
CA ASP A 235 -8.80 12.12 11.69
C ASP A 235 -10.31 11.86 11.63
N ARG A 236 -10.67 10.59 11.47
CA ARG A 236 -12.06 10.14 11.42
C ARG A 236 -12.17 8.71 11.93
N PHE A 237 -13.13 8.48 12.82
CA PHE A 237 -13.47 7.15 13.36
C PHE A 237 -14.47 6.42 12.48
N THR A 238 -15.29 7.19 11.76
CA THR A 238 -16.26 6.68 10.81
C THR A 238 -16.25 7.45 9.51
N VAL A 239 -16.77 6.81 8.46
CA VAL A 239 -17.05 7.46 7.18
C VAL A 239 -18.49 7.25 6.75
N PRO A 240 -19.13 8.23 6.08
CA PRO A 240 -20.42 8.01 5.44
C PRO A 240 -20.31 6.92 4.37
N ALA A 241 -21.26 5.98 4.37
CA ALA A 241 -21.34 5.00 3.30
C ALA A 241 -21.69 5.66 1.98
N SER A 242 -21.04 5.23 0.91
CA SER A 242 -21.24 5.70 -0.45
C SER A 242 -22.50 5.11 -1.10
N THR A 243 -22.96 5.85 -2.10
CA THR A 243 -23.89 5.49 -3.19
C THR A 243 -23.51 4.33 -4.11
N PRO A 244 -23.89 3.04 -3.94
CA PRO A 244 -23.61 2.03 -4.96
C PRO A 244 -24.01 2.49 -6.36
N CYS A 245 -23.10 2.36 -7.32
CA CYS A 245 -23.28 2.82 -8.70
C CYS A 245 -23.00 1.73 -9.76
N HIS A 246 -22.34 0.64 -9.37
CA HIS A 246 -22.04 -0.48 -10.27
C HIS A 246 -22.03 -1.83 -9.55
N ALA A 247 -22.54 -2.87 -10.22
CA ALA A 247 -22.46 -4.26 -9.80
C ALA A 247 -21.69 -5.07 -10.86
N ARG A 248 -20.63 -5.74 -10.43
CA ARG A 248 -19.78 -6.61 -11.26
C ARG A 248 -18.89 -7.41 -10.34
N GLU A 249 -18.64 -8.65 -10.70
CA GLU A 249 -17.60 -9.49 -10.10
C GLU A 249 -16.55 -9.82 -11.16
N LEU A 250 -15.29 -9.81 -10.76
CA LEU A 250 -14.14 -10.19 -11.58
C LEU A 250 -13.71 -11.61 -11.19
N ASP A 251 -13.35 -12.41 -12.19
CA ASP A 251 -12.89 -13.80 -12.00
C ASP A 251 -11.43 -13.83 -11.52
N VAL A 252 -11.17 -13.24 -10.35
CA VAL A 252 -9.85 -13.22 -9.72
C VAL A 252 -9.62 -14.57 -9.02
N PRO A 253 -8.49 -15.26 -9.29
CA PRO A 253 -8.13 -16.49 -8.59
C PRO A 253 -8.12 -16.31 -7.07
N ARG A 254 -8.36 -17.40 -6.36
CA ARG A 254 -8.47 -17.42 -4.90
C ARG A 254 -7.28 -18.16 -4.33
N PHE A 255 -6.63 -17.55 -3.36
CA PHE A 255 -5.57 -18.16 -2.56
C PHE A 255 -5.80 -17.88 -1.10
N SER A 256 -5.74 -18.92 -0.29
CA SER A 256 -5.70 -18.85 1.15
C SER A 256 -4.27 -18.61 1.63
N GLN A 257 -4.09 -17.77 2.66
CA GLN A 257 -2.81 -17.69 3.36
C GLN A 257 -2.67 -18.78 4.43
N ASP A 258 -3.79 -19.27 4.98
CA ASP A 258 -3.82 -20.20 6.12
C ASP A 258 -3.32 -21.60 5.73
N VAL A 259 -3.48 -22.00 4.46
CA VAL A 259 -2.89 -23.27 3.96
C VAL A 259 -1.35 -23.28 4.03
N HIS A 260 -0.74 -22.10 4.22
CA HIS A 260 0.69 -21.93 4.37
C HIS A 260 1.17 -21.82 5.82
N ASP A 261 0.30 -21.99 6.82
CA ASP A 261 0.70 -21.88 8.24
C ASP A 261 1.89 -22.80 8.58
N GLY A 262 2.91 -22.21 9.19
CA GLY A 262 4.19 -22.85 9.52
C GLY A 262 5.16 -23.05 8.36
N GLN A 263 4.81 -22.69 7.12
CA GLN A 263 5.70 -22.84 5.95
C GLN A 263 6.72 -21.70 5.87
N TYR A 264 7.97 -22.04 5.53
CA TYR A 264 9.11 -21.10 5.43
C TYR A 264 9.23 -20.12 6.61
N PRO A 265 9.62 -20.60 7.82
CA PRO A 265 9.80 -19.76 9.01
C PRO A 265 10.73 -18.57 8.81
N GLU A 266 11.71 -18.68 7.90
CA GLU A 266 12.61 -17.58 7.51
C GLU A 266 11.91 -16.40 6.82
N TYR A 267 10.66 -16.57 6.39
CA TYR A 267 9.82 -15.54 5.77
C TYR A 267 8.53 -15.29 6.56
N ASP A 268 8.61 -15.34 7.90
CA ASP A 268 7.50 -15.12 8.85
C ASP A 268 6.47 -16.26 8.92
N GLY A 269 6.84 -17.46 8.45
CA GLY A 269 6.13 -18.70 8.79
C GLY A 269 4.75 -18.89 8.18
N GLY A 270 4.36 -18.13 7.15
CA GLY A 270 3.08 -18.32 6.48
C GLY A 270 1.87 -17.90 7.30
N GLY A 271 0.69 -18.43 6.94
CA GLY A 271 -0.54 -18.15 7.68
C GLY A 271 -0.85 -16.67 7.77
N GLU A 272 -1.21 -16.19 8.96
CA GLU A 272 -1.60 -14.81 9.28
C GLU A 272 -0.62 -13.73 8.78
N ALA A 273 0.66 -14.07 8.58
CA ALA A 273 1.70 -13.14 8.11
C ALA A 273 1.66 -12.85 6.59
N TRP A 274 1.00 -13.68 5.79
CA TRP A 274 1.12 -13.66 4.32
C TRP A 274 -0.07 -13.07 3.57
N CYS A 275 -0.95 -12.30 4.22
CA CYS A 275 -2.10 -11.66 3.57
C CYS A 275 -1.73 -10.82 2.33
N SER A 276 -0.63 -10.07 2.41
CA SER A 276 -0.14 -9.19 1.33
C SER A 276 0.43 -9.94 0.12
N PRO A 277 1.38 -10.90 0.28
CA PRO A 277 1.86 -11.70 -0.84
C PRO A 277 0.76 -12.60 -1.44
N THR A 278 -0.17 -13.11 -0.62
CA THR A 278 -1.33 -13.89 -1.09
C THR A 278 -2.26 -13.05 -1.95
N SER A 279 -2.67 -11.87 -1.47
CA SER A 279 -3.47 -10.90 -2.25
C SER A 279 -2.77 -10.43 -3.52
N SER A 280 -1.46 -10.22 -3.46
CA SER A 280 -0.67 -9.84 -4.64
C SER A 280 -0.68 -10.94 -5.70
N SER A 281 -0.49 -12.19 -5.28
CA SER A 281 -0.49 -13.37 -6.16
C SER A 281 -1.84 -13.54 -6.88
N MET A 282 -2.96 -13.33 -6.19
CA MET A 282 -4.31 -13.38 -6.78
C MET A 282 -4.45 -12.40 -7.96
N ILE A 283 -4.07 -11.13 -7.79
CA ILE A 283 -4.18 -10.13 -8.86
C ILE A 283 -3.14 -10.34 -9.97
N ILE A 284 -1.91 -10.72 -9.62
CA ILE A 284 -0.86 -11.02 -10.61
C ILE A 284 -1.34 -12.14 -11.55
N LYS A 285 -1.90 -13.21 -10.98
CA LYS A 285 -2.45 -14.34 -11.75
C LYS A 285 -3.71 -13.98 -12.53
N TYR A 286 -4.59 -13.14 -11.99
CA TYR A 286 -5.76 -12.61 -12.72
C TYR A 286 -5.36 -11.92 -14.03
N TRP A 287 -4.22 -11.23 -14.05
CA TRP A 287 -3.70 -10.60 -15.26
C TRP A 287 -2.92 -11.56 -16.18
N GLY A 288 -2.90 -12.86 -15.89
CA GLY A 288 -2.16 -13.87 -16.64
C GLY A 288 -0.63 -13.75 -16.49
N SER A 289 -0.17 -13.07 -15.44
CA SER A 289 1.25 -12.98 -15.07
C SER A 289 1.52 -13.90 -13.88
N GLY A 290 2.79 -14.18 -13.60
CA GLY A 290 3.17 -15.03 -12.46
C GLY A 290 4.57 -15.61 -12.62
N PRO A 291 5.10 -16.26 -11.56
CA PRO A 291 6.38 -16.93 -11.61
C PRO A 291 6.33 -18.12 -12.60
N THR A 292 7.45 -18.37 -13.27
CA THR A 292 7.63 -19.54 -14.12
C THR A 292 7.91 -20.80 -13.29
N ALA A 293 7.86 -21.98 -13.91
CA ALA A 293 8.25 -23.22 -13.23
C ALA A 293 9.71 -23.19 -12.72
N GLU A 294 10.60 -22.45 -13.39
CA GLU A 294 11.98 -22.25 -12.94
C GLU A 294 12.04 -21.35 -11.70
N ASP A 295 11.28 -20.25 -11.69
CA ASP A 295 11.17 -19.37 -10.52
C ASP A 295 10.62 -20.10 -9.30
N LEU A 296 9.75 -21.09 -9.51
CA LEU A 296 9.14 -21.90 -8.46
C LEU A 296 9.96 -23.12 -8.04
N ALA A 297 11.08 -23.41 -8.69
CA ALA A 297 11.85 -24.63 -8.46
C ALA A 297 12.44 -24.75 -7.04
N TRP A 298 12.57 -23.64 -6.33
CA TRP A 298 13.01 -23.61 -4.93
C TRP A 298 11.90 -23.98 -3.94
N VAL A 299 10.63 -23.89 -4.35
CA VAL A 299 9.48 -24.15 -3.49
C VAL A 299 9.32 -25.66 -3.31
N ASN A 300 9.15 -26.10 -2.07
CA ASN A 300 8.78 -27.46 -1.71
C ASN A 300 7.55 -27.91 -2.53
N PRO A 301 7.67 -28.98 -3.36
CA PRO A 301 6.60 -29.41 -4.24
C PRO A 301 5.37 -29.98 -3.51
N GLY A 302 5.46 -30.22 -2.19
CA GLY A 302 4.34 -30.62 -1.36
C GLY A 302 3.44 -29.47 -0.88
N TYR A 303 3.84 -28.22 -1.09
CA TYR A 303 3.02 -27.06 -0.71
C TYR A 303 2.07 -26.67 -1.84
N ALA A 304 0.84 -26.31 -1.47
CA ALA A 304 -0.11 -25.68 -2.37
C ALA A 304 0.40 -24.29 -2.80
N ASP A 305 -0.19 -23.75 -3.87
CA ASP A 305 -0.02 -22.36 -4.31
C ASP A 305 1.43 -21.84 -4.23
N PRO A 306 2.37 -22.49 -4.93
CA PRO A 306 3.79 -22.16 -4.83
C PRO A 306 4.11 -20.70 -5.20
N GLU A 307 3.21 -20.05 -5.95
CA GLU A 307 3.27 -18.62 -6.25
C GLU A 307 3.12 -17.71 -5.01
N VAL A 308 2.35 -18.13 -4.00
CA VAL A 308 2.24 -17.41 -2.72
C VAL A 308 3.55 -17.51 -1.93
N CYS A 309 4.15 -18.70 -1.86
CA CYS A 309 5.47 -18.89 -1.25
C CYS A 309 6.53 -18.04 -1.96
N ASN A 310 6.48 -18.00 -3.30
CA ASN A 310 7.34 -17.15 -4.10
C ASN A 310 7.12 -15.66 -3.79
N ALA A 311 5.87 -15.20 -3.76
CA ALA A 311 5.56 -13.82 -3.41
C ALA A 311 6.05 -13.45 -2.01
N ALA A 312 5.92 -14.34 -1.02
CA ALA A 312 6.41 -14.10 0.34
C ALA A 312 7.92 -13.85 0.37
N ARG A 313 8.73 -14.76 -0.20
CA ARG A 313 10.19 -14.57 -0.31
C ARG A 313 10.56 -13.29 -1.05
N TYR A 314 9.84 -12.98 -2.13
CA TYR A 314 10.13 -11.84 -3.00
C TYR A 314 9.51 -10.51 -2.53
N THR A 315 8.83 -10.49 -1.39
CA THR A 315 8.30 -9.26 -0.75
C THR A 315 8.78 -9.07 0.68
N TYR A 316 9.40 -10.09 1.29
CA TYR A 316 9.94 -10.04 2.64
C TYR A 316 10.91 -8.86 2.81
N ASP A 317 10.61 -8.03 3.81
CA ASP A 317 11.41 -6.91 4.27
C ASP A 317 12.20 -7.36 5.51
N TYR A 318 13.52 -7.45 5.38
CA TYR A 318 14.37 -8.01 6.41
C TYR A 318 14.54 -7.12 7.65
N GLN A 319 14.24 -5.81 7.55
CA GLN A 319 14.23 -4.93 8.74
C GLN A 319 12.89 -4.98 9.46
N TYR A 320 11.80 -5.03 8.69
CA TYR A 320 10.45 -5.17 9.22
C TYR A 320 10.14 -6.59 9.71
N GLU A 321 10.90 -7.58 9.25
CA GLU A 321 10.75 -9.01 9.52
C GLU A 321 9.41 -9.59 9.02
N GLY A 322 8.84 -9.02 7.95
CA GLY A 322 7.56 -9.47 7.42
C GLY A 322 7.31 -9.08 5.96
N CYS A 323 6.18 -9.51 5.42
CA CYS A 323 5.78 -9.26 4.02
C CYS A 323 4.84 -8.06 3.85
N GLY A 324 4.63 -7.27 4.91
CA GLY A 324 3.64 -6.19 4.99
C GLY A 324 4.08 -4.84 4.41
N ASN A 325 5.31 -4.71 3.90
CA ASN A 325 5.81 -3.46 3.30
C ASN A 325 5.09 -3.19 1.95
N TRP A 326 4.34 -2.09 1.86
CA TRP A 326 3.42 -1.86 0.74
C TRP A 326 4.15 -1.61 -0.59
N PRO A 327 5.16 -0.71 -0.66
CA PRO A 327 5.96 -0.54 -1.88
C PRO A 327 6.66 -1.82 -2.33
N PHE A 328 7.04 -2.72 -1.43
CA PHE A 328 7.71 -3.96 -1.79
C PHE A 328 6.80 -4.94 -2.53
N ASN A 329 5.54 -5.07 -2.08
CA ASN A 329 4.53 -5.85 -2.80
C ASN A 329 4.23 -5.25 -4.18
N ALA A 330 4.08 -3.92 -4.26
CA ALA A 330 3.90 -3.24 -5.53
C ALA A 330 5.12 -3.43 -6.47
N ALA A 331 6.34 -3.32 -5.95
CA ALA A 331 7.56 -3.52 -6.72
C ALA A 331 7.71 -4.97 -7.20
N TYR A 332 7.33 -5.96 -6.38
CA TYR A 332 7.27 -7.36 -6.77
C TYR A 332 6.29 -7.59 -7.93
N ALA A 333 5.05 -7.09 -7.82
CA ALA A 333 4.07 -7.22 -8.90
C ALA A 333 4.57 -6.59 -10.22
N ALA A 334 5.28 -5.47 -10.14
CA ALA A 334 5.84 -4.79 -11.30
C ALA A 334 7.18 -5.38 -11.81
N SER A 335 7.70 -6.43 -11.16
CA SER A 335 8.84 -7.20 -11.69
C SER A 335 8.43 -8.05 -12.90
N TYR A 336 7.15 -8.41 -12.99
CA TYR A 336 6.55 -9.04 -14.16
C TYR A 336 6.42 -8.01 -15.30
N GLN A 337 6.95 -8.36 -16.49
CA GLN A 337 7.19 -7.39 -17.57
C GLN A 337 5.93 -6.73 -18.13
N ASP A 338 4.76 -7.35 -17.96
CA ASP A 338 3.49 -6.87 -18.46
C ASP A 338 2.64 -6.14 -17.41
N LEU A 339 3.14 -5.97 -16.18
CA LEU A 339 2.42 -5.28 -15.10
C LEU A 339 3.04 -3.94 -14.71
N SER A 340 2.16 -3.02 -14.32
CA SER A 340 2.47 -1.81 -13.59
C SER A 340 1.70 -1.81 -12.27
N SER A 341 2.25 -1.12 -11.29
CA SER A 341 1.68 -1.05 -9.95
C SER A 341 1.84 0.33 -9.32
N VAL A 342 0.94 0.66 -8.40
CA VAL A 342 1.10 1.75 -7.43
C VAL A 342 0.60 1.34 -6.05
N VAL A 343 1.12 2.02 -5.04
CA VAL A 343 0.45 2.18 -3.73
C VAL A 343 -0.23 3.54 -3.75
N THR A 344 -1.51 3.59 -3.39
CA THR A 344 -2.28 4.84 -3.35
C THR A 344 -3.34 4.83 -2.25
N ARG A 345 -4.08 5.93 -2.11
CA ARG A 345 -5.27 6.03 -1.27
C ARG A 345 -6.48 6.35 -2.14
N LEU A 346 -7.57 5.62 -1.96
CA LEU A 346 -8.87 5.94 -2.54
C LEU A 346 -9.76 6.59 -1.47
N SER A 347 -10.73 7.40 -1.91
CA SER A 347 -11.54 8.22 -1.02
C SER A 347 -12.95 7.66 -0.78
N SER A 348 -13.37 6.68 -1.58
CA SER A 348 -14.69 6.04 -1.50
C SER A 348 -14.69 4.67 -2.19
N LEU A 349 -15.69 3.83 -1.90
CA LEU A 349 -15.95 2.64 -2.71
C LEU A 349 -16.43 2.98 -4.13
N ASN A 350 -16.94 4.19 -4.38
CA ASN A 350 -17.29 4.62 -5.75
C ASN A 350 -16.05 4.76 -6.64
N ASP A 351 -14.91 5.18 -6.07
CA ASP A 351 -13.62 5.17 -6.77
C ASP A 351 -13.24 3.74 -7.15
N LEU A 352 -13.46 2.80 -6.23
CA LEU A 352 -13.15 1.39 -6.43
C LEU A 352 -14.11 0.70 -7.42
N GLU A 353 -15.41 1.02 -7.38
CA GLU A 353 -16.41 0.61 -8.37
C GLU A 353 -16.02 1.07 -9.78
N THR A 354 -15.46 2.28 -9.90
CA THR A 354 -14.96 2.80 -11.18
C THR A 354 -13.82 1.94 -11.74
N LEU A 355 -12.92 1.48 -10.87
CA LEU A 355 -11.82 0.56 -11.23
C LEU A 355 -12.32 -0.84 -11.57
N ILE A 356 -13.19 -1.42 -10.74
CA ILE A 356 -13.82 -2.74 -10.97
C ILE A 356 -14.61 -2.76 -12.28
N ARG A 357 -15.34 -1.67 -12.58
CA ARG A 357 -16.04 -1.52 -13.86
C ARG A 357 -15.08 -1.60 -15.05
N ALA A 358 -13.85 -1.13 -14.91
CA ALA A 358 -12.80 -1.24 -15.92
C ALA A 358 -12.00 -2.56 -15.85
N GLY A 359 -12.36 -3.48 -14.96
CA GLY A 359 -11.72 -4.77 -14.77
C GLY A 359 -10.45 -4.74 -13.93
N ILE A 360 -10.26 -3.70 -13.11
CA ILE A 360 -9.09 -3.53 -12.24
C ILE A 360 -9.49 -3.87 -10.79
N PRO A 361 -9.10 -5.04 -10.25
CA PRO A 361 -9.25 -5.33 -8.82
C PRO A 361 -8.27 -4.48 -7.99
N ALA A 362 -8.53 -4.38 -6.69
CA ALA A 362 -7.64 -3.66 -5.77
C ALA A 362 -7.39 -4.44 -4.49
N ILE A 363 -6.19 -4.30 -3.95
CA ILE A 363 -5.81 -4.86 -2.65
C ILE A 363 -5.97 -3.75 -1.63
N THR A 364 -6.91 -3.88 -0.71
CA THR A 364 -7.20 -2.85 0.30
C THR A 364 -6.61 -3.24 1.65
N SER A 365 -5.99 -2.27 2.33
CA SER A 365 -5.54 -2.45 3.70
C SER A 365 -6.71 -2.28 4.67
N GLN A 366 -6.89 -3.24 5.56
CA GLN A 366 -7.97 -3.28 6.54
C GLN A 366 -7.45 -3.34 7.98
N SER A 367 -8.23 -2.79 8.91
CA SER A 367 -7.99 -2.90 10.35
C SER A 367 -9.30 -2.77 11.11
N PHE A 368 -9.67 -3.81 11.87
CA PHE A 368 -10.99 -3.92 12.47
C PHE A 368 -11.02 -4.85 13.69
N LEU A 369 -11.96 -4.61 14.60
CA LEU A 369 -12.38 -5.57 15.61
C LEU A 369 -13.36 -6.56 14.99
N LYS A 370 -13.46 -7.75 15.58
CA LYS A 370 -14.29 -8.84 15.07
C LYS A 370 -15.74 -8.45 14.85
N GLU A 371 -16.25 -7.53 15.67
CA GLU A 371 -17.64 -7.07 15.64
C GLU A 371 -17.89 -6.00 14.56
N GLU A 372 -16.85 -5.44 13.94
CA GLU A 372 -16.96 -4.33 12.98
C GLU A 372 -17.13 -4.78 11.53
N LEU A 373 -16.82 -6.04 11.21
CA LEU A 373 -16.99 -6.63 9.88
C LEU A 373 -17.78 -7.93 9.97
N THR A 374 -19.09 -7.84 9.75
CA THR A 374 -20.00 -8.99 9.84
C THR A 374 -19.59 -10.05 8.82
N GLY A 375 -19.47 -11.30 9.27
CA GLY A 375 -19.14 -12.44 8.41
C GLY A 375 -17.65 -12.78 8.35
N ALA A 376 -16.75 -11.86 8.75
CA ALA A 376 -15.31 -12.16 8.76
C ALA A 376 -14.94 -13.23 9.79
N GLY A 377 -15.53 -13.18 10.99
CA GLY A 377 -15.30 -14.20 12.03
C GLY A 377 -14.03 -13.99 12.88
N TYR A 378 -13.19 -13.02 12.54
CA TYR A 378 -11.98 -12.62 13.26
C TYR A 378 -11.83 -11.08 13.30
N GLY A 379 -10.84 -10.58 14.02
CA GLY A 379 -10.44 -9.16 14.00
C GLY A 379 -8.93 -9.03 13.81
N THR A 380 -8.46 -7.87 13.36
CA THR A 380 -7.06 -7.67 12.96
C THR A 380 -6.57 -6.23 13.19
N SER A 381 -5.28 -6.07 13.53
CA SER A 381 -4.61 -4.76 13.53
C SER A 381 -4.19 -4.30 12.13
N GLY A 382 -4.05 -5.23 11.18
CA GLY A 382 -3.71 -4.98 9.79
C GLY A 382 -3.91 -6.23 8.95
N HIS A 383 -4.59 -6.11 7.81
CA HIS A 383 -4.85 -7.22 6.90
C HIS A 383 -5.00 -6.71 5.47
N LEU A 384 -4.55 -7.48 4.48
CA LEU A 384 -4.71 -7.13 3.07
C LEU A 384 -5.74 -8.05 2.45
N MET A 385 -6.77 -7.46 1.84
CA MET A 385 -7.87 -8.19 1.20
C MET A 385 -8.05 -7.69 -0.22
N THR A 386 -8.41 -8.57 -1.15
CA THR A 386 -8.59 -8.21 -2.56
C THR A 386 -10.05 -7.96 -2.86
N VAL A 387 -10.42 -6.73 -3.19
CA VAL A 387 -11.78 -6.42 -3.70
C VAL A 387 -11.85 -6.82 -5.17
N ILE A 388 -12.78 -7.72 -5.46
CA ILE A 388 -12.97 -8.31 -6.80
C ILE A 388 -14.32 -7.90 -7.41
N GLY A 389 -15.19 -7.26 -6.64
CA GLY A 389 -16.50 -6.91 -7.16
C GLY A 389 -17.46 -6.29 -6.16
N PHE A 390 -18.67 -6.09 -6.65
CA PHE A 390 -19.82 -5.60 -5.89
C PHE A 390 -21.09 -6.34 -6.32
N THR A 391 -21.95 -6.68 -5.35
CA THR A 391 -23.26 -7.30 -5.61
C THR A 391 -24.25 -6.27 -6.20
N ALA A 392 -25.46 -6.72 -6.57
CA ALA A 392 -26.51 -5.82 -7.06
C ALA A 392 -26.98 -4.80 -6.01
N ASP A 393 -27.01 -5.20 -4.73
CA ASP A 393 -27.27 -4.31 -3.58
C ASP A 393 -26.03 -3.47 -3.23
N GLY A 394 -24.93 -3.76 -3.91
CA GLY A 394 -23.65 -3.09 -3.84
C GLY A 394 -22.71 -3.64 -2.77
N ASP A 395 -23.06 -4.67 -2.02
CA ASP A 395 -22.13 -5.22 -1.02
C ASP A 395 -20.81 -5.66 -1.65
N VAL A 396 -19.73 -5.53 -0.89
CA VAL A 396 -18.36 -5.72 -1.37
C VAL A 396 -18.09 -7.21 -1.52
N ILE A 397 -17.71 -7.63 -2.72
CA ILE A 397 -17.23 -8.98 -2.98
C ILE A 397 -15.70 -8.93 -2.89
N ALA A 398 -15.15 -9.63 -1.90
CA ALA A 398 -13.72 -9.64 -1.65
C ALA A 398 -13.19 -11.08 -1.51
N ASN A 399 -11.99 -11.30 -2.04
CA ASN A 399 -11.17 -12.44 -1.70
C ASN A 399 -10.41 -12.09 -0.41
N ASP A 400 -10.83 -12.69 0.69
CA ASP A 400 -10.19 -12.63 2.01
C ASP A 400 -9.20 -13.80 2.15
N PRO A 401 -7.88 -13.54 2.11
CA PRO A 401 -6.91 -14.62 2.20
C PRO A 401 -6.90 -15.32 3.56
N ALA A 402 -7.42 -14.71 4.63
CA ALA A 402 -7.55 -15.33 5.96
C ALA A 402 -8.75 -16.29 6.02
N SER A 403 -8.66 -17.34 5.20
CA SER A 403 -9.67 -18.39 5.04
C SER A 403 -8.99 -19.75 5.07
N HIS A 404 -9.64 -20.76 5.64
CA HIS A 404 -9.03 -22.09 5.85
C HIS A 404 -8.57 -22.82 4.57
N ASP A 405 -9.15 -22.51 3.41
CA ASP A 405 -8.76 -23.01 2.09
C ASP A 405 -9.18 -22.02 0.99
N ASP A 406 -8.74 -22.28 -0.26
CA ASP A 406 -8.99 -21.42 -1.42
C ASP A 406 -10.48 -21.27 -1.77
N ASP A 407 -11.29 -22.31 -1.56
CA ASP A 407 -12.71 -22.28 -1.87
C ASP A 407 -13.45 -21.29 -0.95
N ALA A 408 -13.01 -21.20 0.31
CA ALA A 408 -13.55 -20.32 1.33
C ALA A 408 -13.12 -18.85 1.23
N VAL A 409 -12.14 -18.52 0.37
CA VAL A 409 -11.56 -17.16 0.25
C VAL A 409 -12.58 -16.09 -0.16
N ARG A 410 -13.62 -16.44 -0.92
CA ARG A 410 -14.57 -15.45 -1.43
C ARG A 410 -15.66 -15.14 -0.42
N HIS A 411 -15.72 -13.88 0.00
CA HIS A 411 -16.74 -13.35 0.92
C HIS A 411 -17.52 -12.19 0.31
N VAL A 412 -18.71 -11.94 0.90
CA VAL A 412 -19.52 -10.75 0.61
C VAL A 412 -19.72 -10.00 1.92
N TYR A 413 -19.25 -8.76 1.98
CA TYR A 413 -19.31 -7.90 3.16
C TYR A 413 -20.22 -6.70 2.93
N LYS A 414 -20.90 -6.27 4.00
CA LYS A 414 -21.75 -5.08 3.94
C LYS A 414 -20.93 -3.85 3.56
N ARG A 415 -21.41 -3.09 2.57
CA ARG A 415 -20.73 -1.85 2.10
C ARG A 415 -20.32 -0.94 3.25
N SER A 416 -21.26 -0.60 4.12
CA SER A 416 -21.02 0.41 5.17
C SER A 416 -19.97 -0.04 6.17
N GLU A 417 -19.92 -1.34 6.49
CA GLU A 417 -18.93 -1.91 7.40
C GLU A 417 -17.54 -1.86 6.75
N TRP A 418 -17.44 -2.37 5.51
CA TRP A 418 -16.19 -2.36 4.74
C TRP A 418 -15.62 -0.96 4.55
N GLU A 419 -16.46 -0.03 4.08
CA GLU A 419 -16.03 1.34 3.80
C GLU A 419 -15.56 2.04 5.08
N ASN A 420 -16.23 1.76 6.20
CA ASN A 420 -15.84 2.27 7.50
C ASN A 420 -14.46 1.78 7.93
N ILE A 421 -14.23 0.47 7.89
CA ILE A 421 -12.95 -0.12 8.35
C ILE A 421 -11.78 0.23 7.43
N TRP A 422 -12.04 0.45 6.14
CA TRP A 422 -11.04 0.79 5.14
C TRP A 422 -10.70 2.28 5.14
N LEU A 423 -11.69 3.18 5.19
CA LEU A 423 -11.44 4.60 4.94
C LEU A 423 -11.16 5.39 6.22
N ARG A 424 -11.49 4.89 7.41
CA ARG A 424 -11.20 5.58 8.67
C ARG A 424 -9.69 5.67 8.93
N THR A 425 -9.28 6.74 9.60
CA THR A 425 -7.87 6.98 9.99
C THR A 425 -7.65 6.77 11.48
N LYS A 426 -8.72 6.67 12.27
CA LYS A 426 -8.69 6.34 13.71
C LYS A 426 -9.66 5.23 14.00
N ARG A 427 -9.34 4.39 14.99
CA ARG A 427 -10.24 3.38 15.54
C ARG A 427 -9.91 3.09 17.00
N HIS A 428 -10.82 2.44 17.70
CA HIS A 428 -10.52 1.82 18.99
C HIS A 428 -10.00 0.40 18.77
N ASN A 429 -8.95 0.02 19.48
CA ASN A 429 -8.50 -1.38 19.55
C ASN A 429 -9.28 -2.16 20.64
N ALA A 430 -8.96 -3.43 20.83
CA ALA A 430 -9.65 -4.28 21.80
C ALA A 430 -9.53 -3.79 23.26
N SER A 431 -8.49 -3.00 23.58
CA SER A 431 -8.32 -2.37 24.89
C SER A 431 -8.98 -0.98 24.99
N GLY A 432 -9.71 -0.55 23.97
CA GLY A 432 -10.35 0.77 23.90
C GLY A 432 -9.41 1.93 23.54
N ALA A 433 -8.12 1.68 23.30
CA ALA A 433 -7.16 2.72 22.94
C ALA A 433 -7.36 3.19 21.49
N VAL A 434 -7.19 4.50 21.25
CA VAL A 434 -7.24 5.06 19.90
C VAL A 434 -5.95 4.68 19.16
N VAL A 435 -6.11 3.96 18.05
CA VAL A 435 -5.04 3.54 17.15
C VAL A 435 -5.34 4.00 15.71
N SER A 436 -4.34 3.92 14.83
CA SER A 436 -4.50 4.30 13.43
C SER A 436 -5.38 3.30 12.67
N GLY A 437 -6.18 3.83 11.75
CA GLY A 437 -6.84 3.08 10.68
C GLY A 437 -6.06 3.23 9.37
N THR A 438 -6.52 2.57 8.31
CA THR A 438 -5.75 2.46 7.07
C THR A 438 -5.93 3.66 6.16
N GLY A 439 -7.00 4.45 6.34
CA GLY A 439 -7.24 5.70 5.62
C GLY A 439 -7.36 5.55 4.10
N GLY A 440 -7.84 4.39 3.62
CA GLY A 440 -8.09 4.12 2.21
C GLY A 440 -6.88 3.63 1.41
N VAL A 441 -5.78 3.24 2.06
CA VAL A 441 -4.61 2.67 1.37
C VAL A 441 -5.02 1.43 0.57
N CYS A 442 -4.52 1.36 -0.66
CA CYS A 442 -4.67 0.20 -1.50
C CYS A 442 -3.53 0.06 -2.51
N TYR A 443 -3.41 -1.14 -3.09
CA TYR A 443 -2.55 -1.42 -4.22
C TYR A 443 -3.40 -1.58 -5.46
N LEU A 444 -2.95 -0.99 -6.55
CA LEU A 444 -3.54 -1.17 -7.87
C LEU A 444 -2.50 -1.79 -8.77
N TYR A 445 -2.82 -2.94 -9.38
CA TYR A 445 -2.00 -3.58 -10.41
C TYR A 445 -2.80 -3.66 -11.70
N TRP A 446 -2.15 -3.32 -12.82
CA TRP A 446 -2.79 -3.32 -14.14
C TRP A 446 -1.77 -3.60 -15.25
N PRO A 447 -2.21 -3.96 -16.46
CA PRO A 447 -1.32 -4.18 -17.58
C PRO A 447 -0.58 -2.91 -17.98
N VAL A 448 0.71 -3.00 -18.35
CA VAL A 448 1.53 -1.87 -18.84
C VAL A 448 0.92 -1.15 -20.05
N ARG A 449 0.02 -1.81 -20.77
CA ARG A 449 -0.78 -1.25 -21.86
C ARG A 449 -2.26 -1.30 -21.48
N PRO A 450 -2.75 -0.39 -20.62
CA PRO A 450 -4.15 -0.38 -20.24
C PRO A 450 -5.02 -0.02 -21.44
N THR A 451 -6.20 -0.62 -21.51
CA THR A 451 -7.25 -0.23 -22.45
C THR A 451 -7.68 1.22 -22.19
N ARG A 452 -8.42 1.83 -23.13
CA ARG A 452 -8.95 3.19 -22.95
C ARG A 452 -9.82 3.30 -21.68
N ALA A 453 -10.64 2.29 -21.41
CA ALA A 453 -11.51 2.25 -20.22
C ALA A 453 -10.69 2.17 -18.92
N GLN A 454 -9.68 1.29 -18.88
CA GLN A 454 -8.77 1.15 -17.74
C GLN A 454 -7.97 2.43 -17.48
N ARG A 455 -7.45 3.05 -18.54
CA ARG A 455 -6.72 4.32 -18.42
C ARG A 455 -7.62 5.42 -17.85
N TRP A 456 -8.84 5.56 -18.37
CA TRP A 456 -9.79 6.53 -17.85
C TRP A 456 -10.14 6.28 -16.38
N ALA A 457 -10.34 5.02 -15.99
CA ALA A 457 -10.62 4.67 -14.60
C ALA A 457 -9.45 5.00 -13.67
N LEU A 458 -8.21 4.66 -14.06
CA LEU A 458 -7.00 5.03 -13.32
C LEU A 458 -6.86 6.56 -13.21
N GLU A 459 -7.01 7.30 -14.31
CA GLU A 459 -6.94 8.76 -14.32
C GLU A 459 -8.03 9.40 -13.44
N SER A 460 -9.23 8.81 -13.38
CA SER A 460 -10.34 9.32 -12.55
C SER A 460 -10.05 9.26 -11.05
N VAL A 461 -9.20 8.32 -10.63
CA VAL A 461 -8.71 8.19 -9.24
C VAL A 461 -7.32 8.80 -9.06
N GLY A 462 -6.86 9.59 -10.03
CA GLY A 462 -5.61 10.33 -9.98
C GLY A 462 -4.35 9.53 -10.33
N ILE A 463 -4.46 8.34 -10.91
CA ILE A 463 -3.32 7.52 -11.33
C ILE A 463 -3.03 7.74 -12.81
N ARG A 464 -1.77 8.05 -13.11
CA ARG A 464 -1.26 8.29 -14.47
C ARG A 464 -0.41 7.13 -14.99
#